data_AF-A0A378BKH1-F1
#
_entry.id   AF-A0A378BKH1-F1
#
_cell.length_a   1.000
_cell.length_b   1.000
_cell.length_c   1.000
_cell.angle_alpha   90.00
_cell.angle_beta   90.00
_cell.angle_gamma   90.00
#
_symmetry.space_group_name_H-M   'P 1'
#
loop_
_entity.id
_entity.type
_entity.pdbx_description
1 polymer ?
#
loop_
_entity_poly.entity_id
_entity_poly.type
_entity_poly.pdbx_seq_one_letter_code
_entity_poly.pdbx_strand_id
1 'polypeptide(L)'
;MARDSRDTSPIEARNEAQAHYLNAIDNKQLIFATGEAGCGKTWISAAKAAEALIHKDVDRIIVTRPVLQADEDLGFLPGDIAEKFAPYFRPVYDVLVKRLGASFMQYCLRPEIGKVEIAPFAYMRGRTFENAVVILDEAQNVTAAQMKMFLTRLGENVTVIVNGDITQCDLPSGVRSGLSDALARFEEDEMIGIVRFTTDDCVRSALCQRTLKAYY
;
A
#
# COMPACT_ATOMS: atom_id res chain seq x y z
N MET A 1 9.06 -7.92 -31.56
CA MET A 1 9.22 -7.66 -30.11
C MET A 1 8.29 -6.51 -29.77
N ALA A 2 7.18 -6.78 -29.07
CA ALA A 2 6.27 -5.71 -28.65
C ALA A 2 7.07 -4.75 -27.76
N ARG A 3 7.05 -3.45 -28.08
CA ARG A 3 7.60 -2.43 -27.17
C ARG A 3 6.86 -2.59 -25.85
N ASP A 4 7.62 -2.81 -24.77
CA ASP A 4 7.13 -2.80 -23.41
C ASP A 4 6.56 -1.41 -23.12
N SER A 5 5.27 -1.21 -23.39
CA SER A 5 4.62 0.10 -23.34
C SER A 5 4.20 0.38 -21.90
N ARG A 6 4.97 1.24 -21.24
CA ARG A 6 4.61 1.76 -19.92
C ARG A 6 3.35 2.59 -20.03
N ASP A 7 2.46 2.48 -19.05
CA ASP A 7 1.31 3.35 -18.94
C ASP A 7 1.74 4.70 -18.36
N THR A 8 1.83 5.69 -19.25
CA THR A 8 2.15 7.08 -18.92
C THR A 8 0.93 7.97 -18.78
N SER A 9 -0.29 7.40 -18.69
CA SER A 9 -1.48 8.22 -18.46
C SER A 9 -1.33 9.01 -17.15
N PRO A 10 -1.88 10.23 -17.06
CA PRO A 10 -1.91 10.94 -15.80
C PRO A 10 -2.65 10.12 -14.73
N ILE A 11 -2.21 10.24 -13.48
CA ILE A 11 -2.88 9.63 -12.33
C ILE A 11 -3.98 10.60 -11.91
N GLU A 12 -5.19 10.39 -12.41
CA GLU A 12 -6.33 11.29 -12.17
C GLU A 12 -7.27 10.72 -11.12
N ALA A 13 -7.71 11.58 -10.21
CA ALA A 13 -8.79 11.28 -9.28
C ALA A 13 -10.12 11.15 -10.02
N ARG A 14 -10.95 10.20 -9.61
CA ARG A 14 -12.30 10.00 -10.14
C ARG A 14 -13.39 10.59 -9.24
N ASN A 15 -13.03 10.99 -8.03
CA ASN A 15 -13.90 11.66 -7.06
C ASN A 15 -13.05 12.54 -6.12
N GLU A 16 -13.72 13.31 -5.28
CA GLU A 16 -13.09 14.27 -4.36
C GLU A 16 -12.18 13.57 -3.32
N ALA A 17 -12.59 12.43 -2.77
CA ALA A 17 -11.78 11.69 -1.80
C ALA A 17 -10.45 11.20 -2.41
N GLN A 18 -10.46 10.73 -3.67
CA GLN A 18 -9.23 10.38 -4.39
C GLN A 18 -8.37 11.61 -4.67
N ALA A 19 -8.97 12.78 -4.94
CA ALA A 19 -8.23 14.02 -5.13
C ALA A 19 -7.55 14.45 -3.83
N HIS A 20 -8.24 14.37 -2.70
CA HIS A 20 -7.66 14.59 -1.37
C HIS A 20 -6.52 13.61 -1.08
N TYR A 21 -6.66 12.34 -1.46
CA TYR A 21 -5.61 11.34 -1.28
C TYR A 21 -4.36 11.61 -2.12
N LEU A 22 -4.53 11.94 -3.41
CA LEU A 22 -3.42 12.36 -4.27
C LEU A 22 -2.71 13.57 -3.69
N ASN A 23 -3.46 14.59 -3.29
CA ASN A 23 -2.90 15.79 -2.68
C ASN A 23 -2.17 15.49 -1.38
N ALA A 24 -2.68 14.58 -0.54
CA ALA A 24 -2.00 14.16 0.68
C ALA A 24 -0.67 13.47 0.38
N ILE A 25 -0.62 12.58 -0.62
CA ILE A 25 0.62 11.91 -1.05
C ILE A 25 1.64 12.92 -1.58
N ASP A 26 1.20 13.94 -2.32
CA ASP A 26 2.10 14.94 -2.91
C ASP A 26 2.67 15.94 -1.91
N ASN A 27 1.99 16.15 -0.77
CA ASN A 27 2.31 17.25 0.15
C ASN A 27 2.64 16.82 1.59
N LYS A 28 2.53 15.53 1.94
CA LYS A 28 2.78 15.02 3.29
C LYS A 28 3.77 13.86 3.26
N GLN A 29 4.53 13.70 4.34
CA GLN A 29 5.49 12.60 4.47
C GLN A 29 4.90 11.34 5.10
N LEU A 30 3.81 11.45 5.86
CA LEU A 30 3.10 10.32 6.44
C LEU A 30 1.61 10.47 6.14
N ILE A 31 1.04 9.44 5.51
CA ILE A 31 -0.35 9.41 5.10
C ILE A 31 -1.00 8.14 5.64
N PHE A 32 -2.11 8.28 6.36
CA PHE A 32 -3.02 7.20 6.72
C PHE A 32 -4.28 7.30 5.87
N ALA A 33 -4.55 6.27 5.07
CA ALA A 33 -5.76 6.17 4.28
C ALA A 33 -6.59 4.97 4.70
N THR A 34 -7.84 5.21 5.10
CA THR A 34 -8.78 4.16 5.49
C THR A 34 -10.07 4.19 4.67
N GLY A 35 -10.62 3.02 4.35
CA GLY A 35 -11.94 2.84 3.76
C GLY A 35 -12.02 1.55 2.96
N GLU A 36 -13.14 1.29 2.29
CA GLU A 36 -13.40 -0.02 1.67
C GLU A 36 -12.48 -0.37 0.49
N ALA A 37 -12.43 -1.66 0.17
CA ALA A 37 -11.88 -2.16 -1.08
C ALA A 37 -12.58 -1.53 -2.29
N GLY A 38 -11.82 -1.07 -3.28
CA GLY A 38 -12.36 -0.39 -4.47
C GLY A 38 -12.36 1.14 -4.42
N CYS A 39 -11.94 1.76 -3.31
CA CYS A 39 -11.72 3.21 -3.25
C CYS A 39 -10.45 3.68 -4.01
N GLY A 40 -9.60 2.75 -4.46
CA GLY A 40 -8.40 3.05 -5.24
C GLY A 40 -7.12 3.27 -4.43
N LYS A 41 -7.15 3.15 -3.10
CA LYS A 41 -6.01 3.35 -2.18
C LYS A 41 -4.70 2.70 -2.67
N THR A 42 -4.69 1.38 -2.79
CA THR A 42 -3.53 0.58 -3.22
C THR A 42 -3.06 0.93 -4.63
N TRP A 43 -3.99 1.22 -5.54
CA TRP A 43 -3.65 1.56 -6.92
C TRP A 43 -2.99 2.93 -7.00
N ILE A 44 -3.58 3.94 -6.35
CA ILE A 44 -3.08 5.32 -6.33
C ILE A 44 -1.71 5.39 -5.66
N SER A 45 -1.53 4.77 -4.48
CA SER A 45 -0.24 4.79 -3.79
C SER A 45 0.87 4.12 -4.59
N ALA A 46 0.60 2.95 -5.20
CA ALA A 46 1.56 2.26 -6.05
C ALA A 46 1.90 3.06 -7.32
N ALA A 47 0.90 3.69 -7.94
CA ALA A 47 1.13 4.51 -9.13
C ALA A 47 1.98 5.75 -8.83
N LYS A 48 1.72 6.42 -7.71
CA LYS A 48 2.52 7.57 -7.23
C LYS A 48 3.92 7.16 -6.80
N ALA A 49 4.09 6.01 -6.16
CA ALA A 49 5.42 5.47 -5.85
C ALA A 49 6.25 5.22 -7.11
N ALA A 50 5.64 4.63 -8.15
CA ALA A 50 6.30 4.43 -9.43
C ALA A 50 6.69 5.75 -10.11
N GLU A 51 5.82 6.76 -10.05
CA GLU A 51 6.09 8.10 -10.57
C GLU A 51 7.30 8.75 -9.89
N ALA A 52 7.34 8.75 -8.55
CA ALA A 52 8.46 9.28 -7.77
C ALA A 52 9.79 8.58 -8.11
N LEU A 53 9.77 7.25 -8.30
CA LEU A 53 10.95 6.48 -8.72
C LEU A 53 11.39 6.82 -10.15
N ILE A 54 10.46 7.02 -11.07
CA ILE A 54 10.75 7.41 -12.46
C ILE A 54 11.36 8.80 -12.53
N HIS A 55 10.83 9.75 -11.75
CA HIS A 55 11.32 11.13 -11.67
C HIS A 55 12.61 11.25 -10.86
N LYS A 56 13.04 10.18 -10.17
CA LYS A 56 14.22 10.13 -9.29
C LYS A 56 14.07 11.03 -8.07
N ASP A 57 12.84 11.25 -7.62
CA ASP A 57 12.55 11.94 -6.35
C ASP A 57 12.93 11.04 -5.16
N VAL A 58 12.88 9.72 -5.38
CA VAL A 58 13.31 8.68 -4.44
C VAL A 58 14.18 7.64 -5.15
N ASP A 59 14.99 6.92 -4.37
CA ASP A 59 15.85 5.86 -4.86
C ASP A 59 15.15 4.50 -4.89
N ARG A 60 14.15 4.31 -4.03
CA ARG A 60 13.50 3.01 -3.85
C ARG A 60 12.02 3.08 -3.47
N ILE A 61 11.30 2.02 -3.82
CA ILE A 61 9.93 1.75 -3.38
C ILE A 61 9.97 0.53 -2.46
N ILE A 62 9.39 0.64 -1.26
CA ILE A 62 9.26 -0.48 -0.32
C ILE A 62 7.77 -0.77 -0.16
N VAL A 63 7.34 -1.99 -0.48
CA VAL A 63 5.96 -2.45 -0.31
C VAL A 63 5.96 -3.53 0.75
N THR A 64 5.11 -3.34 1.76
CA THR A 64 4.95 -4.29 2.85
C THR A 64 3.49 -4.50 3.19
N ARG A 65 3.17 -5.71 3.63
CA ARG A 65 1.82 -6.13 4.03
C ARG A 65 1.95 -7.08 5.22
N PRO A 66 1.12 -6.95 6.27
CA PRO A 66 1.06 -7.95 7.32
C PRO A 66 0.51 -9.24 6.72
N VAL A 67 1.17 -10.35 7.05
CA VAL A 67 0.67 -11.65 6.65
C VAL A 67 -0.07 -12.21 7.84
N LEU A 68 -1.39 -12.29 7.71
CA LEU A 68 -2.20 -13.08 8.61
C LEU A 68 -2.04 -14.55 8.22
N GLN A 69 -1.99 -15.42 9.21
CA GLN A 69 -2.19 -16.84 8.93
C GLN A 69 -3.61 -16.97 8.38
N ALA A 70 -3.73 -17.26 7.09
CA ALA A 70 -4.98 -17.74 6.54
C ALA A 70 -5.36 -19.04 7.26
N ASP A 71 -6.66 -19.37 7.29
CA ASP A 71 -7.14 -20.68 7.77
C ASP A 71 -6.52 -21.86 6.99
N GLU A 72 -5.98 -21.59 5.80
CA GLU A 72 -5.06 -22.47 5.09
C GLU A 72 -3.61 -22.16 5.50
N ASP A 73 -3.01 -23.07 6.27
CA ASP A 73 -1.62 -23.00 6.71
C ASP A 73 -0.68 -22.70 5.51
N LEU A 74 -0.12 -21.48 5.45
CA LEU A 74 0.92 -21.09 4.49
C LEU A 74 2.11 -22.07 4.45
N GLY A 75 2.28 -22.87 5.51
CA GLY A 75 3.20 -23.99 5.58
C GLY A 75 3.04 -25.00 4.43
N PHE A 76 1.83 -25.22 3.91
CA PHE A 76 1.52 -26.23 2.90
C PHE A 76 1.63 -25.77 1.45
N LEU A 77 1.68 -24.45 1.19
CA LEU A 77 1.91 -23.97 -0.17
C LEU A 77 3.31 -24.42 -0.65
N PRO A 78 3.45 -25.08 -1.81
CA PRO A 78 4.76 -25.44 -2.34
C PRO A 78 5.53 -24.18 -2.77
N GLY A 79 6.86 -24.24 -2.75
CA GLY A 79 7.73 -23.14 -3.16
C GLY A 79 8.49 -22.49 -2.00
N ASP A 80 9.37 -21.55 -2.36
CA ASP A 80 10.12 -20.77 -1.39
C ASP A 80 9.24 -19.75 -0.65
N ILE A 81 9.80 -19.10 0.38
CA ILE A 81 9.06 -18.13 1.20
C ILE A 81 8.55 -16.96 0.34
N ALA A 82 9.30 -16.52 -0.67
CA ALA A 82 8.90 -15.40 -1.53
C ALA A 82 7.74 -15.80 -2.45
N GLU A 83 7.77 -17.00 -3.03
CA GLU A 83 6.69 -17.56 -3.86
C GLU A 83 5.39 -17.69 -3.08
N LYS A 84 5.45 -18.10 -1.81
CA LYS A 84 4.28 -18.20 -0.93
C LYS A 84 3.61 -16.86 -0.65
N PHE A 85 4.39 -15.78 -0.57
CA PHE A 85 3.86 -14.45 -0.28
C PHE A 85 3.51 -13.63 -1.53
N ALA A 86 4.01 -14.01 -2.71
CA ALA A 86 3.76 -13.30 -3.96
C ALA A 86 2.28 -12.98 -4.24
N PRO A 87 1.30 -13.87 -3.96
CA PRO A 87 -0.12 -13.57 -4.20
C PRO A 87 -0.64 -12.35 -3.42
N TYR A 88 -0.17 -12.14 -2.18
CA TYR A 88 -0.62 -11.06 -1.30
C TYR A 88 -0.18 -9.67 -1.78
N PHE A 89 0.91 -9.61 -2.56
CA PHE A 89 1.46 -8.38 -3.11
C PHE A 89 1.09 -8.14 -4.57
N ARG A 90 0.40 -9.11 -5.18
CA ARG A 90 0.06 -9.07 -6.60
C ARG A 90 -0.64 -7.78 -7.04
N PRO A 91 -1.62 -7.23 -6.29
CA PRO A 91 -2.27 -5.98 -6.68
C PRO A 91 -1.30 -4.81 -6.84
N VAL A 92 -0.35 -4.65 -5.91
CA VAL A 92 0.66 -3.58 -6.00
C VAL A 92 1.66 -3.87 -7.12
N TYR A 93 2.13 -5.13 -7.21
CA TYR A 93 3.06 -5.55 -8.24
C TYR A 93 2.55 -5.26 -9.65
N ASP A 94 1.29 -5.59 -9.94
CA ASP A 94 0.69 -5.38 -11.27
C ASP A 94 0.63 -3.88 -11.63
N VAL A 95 0.36 -3.00 -10.66
CA VAL A 95 0.38 -1.54 -10.87
C VAL A 95 1.79 -1.04 -11.15
N LEU A 96 2.77 -1.50 -10.36
CA LEU A 96 4.17 -1.15 -10.58
C LEU A 96 4.67 -1.63 -11.94
N VAL A 97 4.36 -2.87 -12.36
CA VAL A 97 4.67 -3.37 -13.70
C VAL A 97 4.05 -2.49 -14.78
N LYS A 98 2.79 -2.11 -14.62
CA LYS A 98 2.09 -1.26 -15.60
C LYS A 98 2.75 0.12 -15.76
N ARG A 99 3.16 0.75 -14.65
CA ARG A 99 3.76 2.10 -14.63
C ARG A 99 5.25 2.10 -14.99
N LEU A 100 6.01 1.14 -14.46
CA LEU A 100 7.46 1.04 -14.66
C LEU A 100 7.82 0.31 -15.97
N GLY A 101 6.92 -0.52 -16.50
CA GLY A 101 7.19 -1.47 -17.58
C GLY A 101 7.83 -2.75 -17.05
N ALA A 102 7.52 -3.89 -17.68
CA ALA A 102 7.91 -5.20 -17.18
C ALA A 102 9.45 -5.35 -17.07
N SER A 103 10.18 -4.89 -18.09
CA SER A 103 11.64 -5.01 -18.16
C SER A 103 12.34 -4.19 -17.07
N PHE A 104 11.85 -2.97 -16.82
CA PHE A 104 12.43 -2.09 -15.80
C PHE A 104 12.04 -2.55 -14.39
N MET A 105 10.81 -3.03 -14.21
CA MET A 105 10.39 -3.63 -12.94
C MET A 105 11.26 -4.85 -12.59
N GLN A 106 11.51 -5.75 -13.55
CA GLN A 106 12.40 -6.89 -13.34
C GLN A 106 13.83 -6.48 -12.97
N TYR A 107 14.34 -5.40 -13.57
CA TYR A 107 15.63 -4.82 -13.18
C TYR A 107 15.60 -4.27 -11.74
N CYS A 108 14.54 -3.55 -11.37
CA CYS A 108 14.42 -2.92 -10.05
C CYS A 108 14.32 -3.93 -8.90
N LEU A 109 13.73 -5.11 -9.16
CA LEU A 109 13.56 -6.19 -8.19
C LEU A 109 14.83 -6.99 -7.91
N ARG A 110 15.87 -6.85 -8.74
CA ARG A 110 17.09 -7.62 -8.54
C ARG A 110 17.74 -7.25 -7.21
N PRO A 111 18.18 -8.23 -6.38
CA PRO A 111 18.74 -7.94 -5.06
C PRO A 111 19.92 -6.98 -5.07
N GLU A 112 20.76 -7.01 -6.11
CA GLU A 112 21.90 -6.10 -6.28
C GLU A 112 21.50 -4.67 -6.67
N ILE A 113 20.27 -4.47 -7.15
CA ILE A 113 19.72 -3.17 -7.54
C ILE A 113 18.82 -2.60 -6.44
N GLY A 114 17.89 -3.41 -5.91
CA GLY A 114 17.08 -3.07 -4.73
C GLY A 114 16.20 -1.82 -4.86
N LYS A 115 15.82 -1.41 -6.07
CA LYS A 115 14.99 -0.21 -6.29
C LYS A 115 13.52 -0.44 -5.99
N VAL A 116 13.04 -1.68 -6.10
CA VAL A 116 11.71 -2.06 -5.66
C VAL A 116 11.88 -3.26 -4.75
N GLU A 117 11.42 -3.11 -3.51
CA GLU A 117 11.43 -4.17 -2.52
C GLU A 117 9.99 -4.50 -2.13
N ILE A 118 9.62 -5.77 -2.25
CA ILE A 118 8.30 -6.27 -1.85
C ILE A 118 8.53 -7.37 -0.85
N ALA A 119 8.15 -7.15 0.41
CA ALA A 119 8.45 -8.08 1.50
C ALA A 119 7.37 -8.09 2.59
N PRO A 120 7.22 -9.21 3.31
CA PRO A 120 6.34 -9.28 4.47
C PRO A 120 6.69 -8.25 5.55
N PHE A 121 5.69 -7.79 6.31
CA PHE A 121 5.86 -6.80 7.38
C PHE A 121 6.93 -7.15 8.42
N ALA A 122 7.12 -8.44 8.71
CA ALA A 122 8.15 -8.89 9.65
C ALA A 122 9.57 -8.45 9.25
N TYR A 123 9.83 -8.27 7.95
CA TYR A 123 11.14 -7.88 7.41
C TYR A 123 11.45 -6.40 7.64
N MET A 124 10.47 -5.59 8.08
CA MET A 124 10.68 -4.17 8.36
C MET A 124 11.42 -3.92 9.69
N ARG A 125 11.51 -4.95 10.55
CA ARG A 125 12.19 -4.84 11.84
C ARG A 125 13.67 -4.53 11.65
N GLY A 126 14.17 -3.54 12.38
CA GLY A 126 15.59 -3.18 12.36
C GLY A 126 16.04 -2.41 11.11
N ARG A 127 15.11 -2.00 10.25
CA ARG A 127 15.41 -1.18 9.07
C ARG A 127 15.27 0.31 9.34
N THR A 128 15.85 1.13 8.46
CA THR A 128 15.58 2.56 8.36
C THR A 128 15.14 2.88 6.93
N PHE A 129 14.05 3.64 6.80
CA PHE A 129 13.49 4.05 5.53
C PHE A 129 14.02 5.44 5.15
N GLU A 130 15.04 5.47 4.31
CA GLU A 130 15.59 6.68 3.70
C GLU A 130 15.39 6.68 2.18
N ASN A 131 15.24 7.87 1.60
CA ASN A 131 15.11 8.13 0.16
C ASN A 131 14.11 7.18 -0.53
N ALA A 132 12.92 7.05 0.05
CA ALA A 132 11.98 6.00 -0.34
C ALA A 132 10.51 6.41 -0.28
N VAL A 133 9.71 5.81 -1.15
CA VAL A 133 8.27 5.67 -0.91
C VAL A 133 8.00 4.32 -0.26
N VAL A 134 7.38 4.31 0.91
CA VAL A 134 7.03 3.09 1.66
C VAL A 134 5.52 2.93 1.70
N ILE A 135 5.02 1.79 1.23
CA ILE A 135 3.59 1.46 1.26
C ILE A 135 3.39 0.31 2.23
N LEU A 136 2.64 0.56 3.31
CA LEU A 136 2.09 -0.47 4.18
C LEU A 136 0.62 -0.69 3.80
N ASP A 137 0.34 -1.80 3.13
CA ASP A 137 -1.04 -2.17 2.76
C ASP A 137 -1.66 -3.13 3.80
N GLU A 138 -2.99 -3.18 3.86
CA GLU A 138 -3.76 -3.92 4.88
C GLU A 138 -3.37 -3.58 6.34
N ALA A 139 -3.08 -2.32 6.61
CA ALA A 139 -2.57 -1.87 7.90
C ALA A 139 -3.54 -2.08 9.08
N GLN A 140 -4.83 -2.34 8.81
CA GLN A 140 -5.79 -2.71 9.86
C GLN A 140 -5.36 -3.98 10.60
N ASN A 141 -4.59 -4.84 9.93
CA ASN A 141 -4.11 -6.12 10.43
C ASN A 141 -2.73 -6.05 11.12
N VAL A 142 -2.27 -4.83 11.42
CA VAL A 142 -1.10 -4.56 12.24
C VAL A 142 -1.56 -4.14 13.63
N THR A 143 -0.93 -4.63 14.69
CA THR A 143 -1.23 -4.19 16.08
C THR A 143 -0.67 -2.79 16.38
N ALA A 144 -1.19 -2.10 17.39
CA ALA A 144 -0.64 -0.80 17.81
C ALA A 144 0.88 -0.84 18.12
N ALA A 145 1.36 -1.92 18.74
CA ALA A 145 2.78 -2.10 19.02
C ALA A 145 3.62 -2.27 17.74
N GLN A 146 3.11 -3.01 16.76
CA GLN A 146 3.76 -3.18 15.47
C GLN A 146 3.71 -1.89 14.63
N MET A 147 2.62 -1.13 14.67
CA MET A 147 2.52 0.18 14.02
C MET A 147 3.56 1.14 14.61
N LYS A 148 3.68 1.20 15.94
CA LYS A 148 4.75 1.96 16.61
C LYS A 148 6.14 1.50 16.16
N MET A 149 6.39 0.19 16.09
CA MET A 149 7.64 -0.35 15.58
C MET A 149 7.95 0.14 14.16
N PHE A 150 6.96 0.08 13.27
CA PHE A 150 7.08 0.54 11.88
C PHE A 150 7.32 2.05 11.77
N LEU A 151 6.56 2.87 12.52
CA LEU A 151 6.71 4.33 12.49
C LEU A 151 8.06 4.80 13.03
N THR A 152 8.70 4.06 13.93
CA THR A 152 10.07 4.38 14.38
C THR A 152 11.17 4.04 13.36
N ARG A 153 10.82 3.54 12.16
CA ARG A 153 11.76 3.25 11.08
C ARG A 153 11.88 4.40 10.06
N LEU A 154 11.03 5.44 10.15
CA LEU A 154 11.05 6.58 9.22
C LEU A 154 12.37 7.34 9.36
N GLY A 155 13.09 7.50 8.25
CA GLY A 155 14.32 8.29 8.14
C GLY A 155 14.12 9.54 7.29
N GLU A 156 15.20 10.03 6.68
CA GLU A 156 15.17 11.23 5.84
C GLU A 156 14.61 10.96 4.44
N ASN A 157 13.97 12.00 3.86
CA ASN A 157 13.38 11.95 2.52
C ASN A 157 12.52 10.70 2.27
N VAL A 158 11.54 10.47 3.15
CA VAL A 158 10.62 9.35 3.06
C VAL A 158 9.19 9.85 2.89
N THR A 159 8.43 9.18 2.03
CA THR A 159 6.97 9.28 1.99
C THR A 159 6.40 7.93 2.38
N VAL A 160 5.66 7.88 3.49
CA VAL A 160 5.08 6.65 4.03
C VAL A 160 3.56 6.71 3.88
N ILE A 161 3.03 5.71 3.17
CA ILE A 161 1.62 5.58 2.87
C ILE A 161 1.10 4.32 3.55
N VAL A 162 0.23 4.50 4.54
CA VAL A 162 -0.38 3.43 5.33
C VAL A 162 -1.83 3.28 4.89
N ASN A 163 -2.12 2.22 4.17
CA ASN A 163 -3.43 1.92 3.62
C ASN A 163 -4.10 0.78 4.40
N GLY A 164 -5.41 0.87 4.60
CA GLY A 164 -6.19 -0.25 5.13
C GLY A 164 -7.68 0.03 5.22
N ASP A 165 -8.40 -0.88 5.83
CA ASP A 165 -9.84 -0.76 6.07
C ASP A 165 -10.13 -1.14 7.53
N ILE A 166 -10.47 -0.15 8.36
CA ILE A 166 -10.74 -0.39 9.79
C ILE A 166 -11.96 -1.30 10.03
N THR A 167 -12.82 -1.47 9.02
CA THR A 167 -14.00 -2.36 9.11
C THR A 167 -13.65 -3.84 8.85
N GLN A 168 -12.48 -4.12 8.26
CA GLN A 168 -12.00 -5.46 7.90
C GLN A 168 -10.79 -5.88 8.74
N CYS A 169 -10.88 -5.65 10.06
CA CYS A 169 -9.81 -6.00 10.99
C CYS A 169 -9.91 -7.49 11.38
N ASP A 170 -8.90 -8.27 10.98
CA ASP A 170 -8.83 -9.71 11.24
C ASP A 170 -7.98 -10.05 12.49
N LEU A 171 -7.55 -9.03 13.25
CA LEU A 171 -6.82 -9.25 14.49
C LEU A 171 -7.69 -9.98 15.54
N PRO A 172 -7.08 -10.78 16.43
CA PRO A 172 -7.82 -11.44 17.51
C PRO A 172 -8.62 -10.44 18.36
N SER A 173 -9.78 -10.91 18.85
CA SER A 173 -10.65 -10.08 19.69
C SER A 173 -9.90 -9.50 20.89
N GLY A 174 -10.13 -8.21 21.17
CA GLY A 174 -9.43 -7.46 22.21
C GLY A 174 -8.08 -6.87 21.81
N VAL A 175 -7.54 -7.23 20.64
CA VAL A 175 -6.31 -6.61 20.12
C VAL A 175 -6.66 -5.36 19.33
N ARG A 176 -6.13 -4.20 19.78
CA ARG A 176 -6.35 -2.93 19.08
C ARG A 176 -5.56 -2.88 17.77
N SER A 177 -6.26 -2.61 16.67
CA SER A 177 -5.65 -2.30 15.38
C SER A 177 -4.76 -1.05 15.47
N GLY A 178 -3.56 -1.15 14.91
CA GLY A 178 -2.59 -0.08 14.82
C GLY A 178 -3.01 1.02 13.86
N LEU A 179 -3.76 0.71 12.80
CA LEU A 179 -4.35 1.73 11.93
C LEU A 179 -5.39 2.56 12.69
N SER A 180 -6.31 1.90 13.41
CA SER A 180 -7.31 2.60 14.23
C SER A 180 -6.66 3.43 15.35
N ASP A 181 -5.64 2.89 16.03
CA ASP A 181 -4.87 3.61 17.05
C ASP A 181 -4.15 4.84 16.46
N ALA A 182 -3.50 4.71 15.29
CA ALA A 182 -2.81 5.80 14.63
C ALA A 182 -3.77 6.91 14.18
N LEU A 183 -4.90 6.55 13.56
CA LEU A 183 -5.92 7.51 13.13
C LEU A 183 -6.45 8.36 14.30
N ALA A 184 -6.59 7.76 15.49
CA ALA A 184 -7.03 8.49 16.68
C ALA A 184 -5.92 9.35 17.30
N ARG A 185 -4.64 8.95 17.17
CA ARG A 185 -3.51 9.72 17.72
C ARG A 185 -3.16 10.96 16.92
N PHE A 186 -3.32 10.88 15.60
CA PHE A 186 -2.87 11.91 14.66
C PHE A 186 -4.02 12.73 14.07
N GLU A 187 -5.22 12.64 14.65
CA GLU A 187 -6.43 13.27 14.11
C GLU A 187 -6.31 14.78 13.91
N GLU A 188 -5.58 15.47 14.81
CA GLU A 188 -5.36 16.92 14.78
C GLU A 188 -3.96 17.31 14.28
N ASP A 189 -3.15 16.35 13.82
CA ASP A 189 -1.78 16.62 13.37
C ASP A 189 -1.78 17.04 11.89
N GLU A 190 -1.63 18.35 11.66
CA GLU A 190 -1.61 18.92 10.31
C GLU A 190 -0.42 18.44 9.45
N MET A 191 0.65 17.88 10.05
CA MET A 191 1.77 17.32 9.29
C MET A 191 1.47 15.93 8.71
N ILE A 192 0.42 15.27 9.20
CA ILE A 192 0.05 13.91 8.82
C ILE A 192 -1.21 13.95 7.95
N GLY A 193 -1.13 13.34 6.77
CA GLY A 193 -2.30 13.21 5.90
C GLY A 193 -3.23 12.12 6.43
N ILE A 194 -4.44 12.47 6.85
CA ILE A 194 -5.49 11.49 7.15
C ILE A 194 -6.56 11.56 6.06
N VAL A 195 -6.81 10.43 5.41
CA VAL A 195 -7.83 10.31 4.37
C VAL A 195 -8.80 9.19 4.72
N ARG A 196 -10.08 9.55 4.81
CA ARG A 196 -11.16 8.62 5.14
C ARG A 196 -12.07 8.50 3.92
N PHE A 197 -11.98 7.38 3.23
CA PHE A 197 -12.88 7.03 2.14
C PHE A 197 -14.16 6.43 2.70
N THR A 198 -15.26 6.71 2.03
CA THR A 198 -16.58 6.14 2.28
C THR A 198 -16.95 5.13 1.18
N THR A 199 -18.07 4.42 1.36
CA THR A 199 -18.63 3.53 0.34
C THR A 199 -18.92 4.25 -0.97
N ASP A 200 -19.28 5.54 -0.91
CA ASP A 200 -19.63 6.35 -2.09
C ASP A 200 -18.39 6.70 -2.93
N ASP A 201 -17.20 6.59 -2.34
CA ASP A 201 -15.92 6.81 -3.01
C ASP A 201 -15.43 5.56 -3.79
N CYS A 202 -16.15 4.44 -3.70
CA CYS A 202 -15.82 3.21 -4.41
C CYS A 202 -16.13 3.32 -5.90
N VAL A 203 -15.08 3.28 -6.73
CA VAL A 203 -15.24 3.31 -8.19
C VAL A 203 -15.35 1.88 -8.72
N ARG A 204 -16.59 1.38 -8.75
CA ARG A 204 -16.93 0.02 -9.21
C ARG A 204 -17.75 0.09 -10.50
N SER A 205 -17.65 -0.95 -11.35
CA SER A 205 -18.48 -1.04 -12.56
C SER A 205 -19.97 -1.17 -12.19
N ALA A 206 -20.86 -0.77 -13.10
CA ALA A 206 -22.31 -0.90 -12.89
C ALA A 206 -22.73 -2.37 -12.61
N LEU A 207 -22.06 -3.33 -13.23
CA LEU A 207 -22.26 -4.76 -12.96
C LEU A 207 -21.86 -5.10 -11.52
N CYS A 208 -20.67 -4.68 -11.06
CA CYS A 208 -20.20 -4.94 -9.70
C CYS A 208 -21.13 -4.32 -8.65
N GLN A 209 -21.58 -3.07 -8.86
CA GLN A 209 -22.56 -2.44 -7.98
C GLN A 209 -23.88 -3.23 -7.94
N ARG A 210 -24.37 -3.68 -9.11
CA ARG A 210 -25.59 -4.49 -9.21
C ARG A 210 -25.45 -5.84 -8.51
N THR A 211 -24.31 -6.51 -8.63
CA THR A 211 -24.08 -7.80 -7.96
C THR A 211 -23.98 -7.62 -6.46
N LEU A 212 -23.31 -6.58 -5.97
CA LEU A 212 -23.22 -6.31 -4.53
C LEU A 212 -24.61 -6.10 -3.91
N LYS A 213 -25.48 -5.32 -4.58
CA LYS A 213 -26.87 -5.12 -4.15
C LYS A 213 -27.72 -6.41 -4.08
N ALA A 214 -27.27 -7.53 -4.64
CA ALA A 214 -27.99 -8.79 -4.54
C ALA A 214 -27.59 -9.61 -3.29
N TYR A 215 -26.50 -9.23 -2.61
CA TYR A 215 -26.02 -9.87 -1.38
C TYR A 215 -26.36 -9.05 -0.11
N TYR A 216 -26.95 -7.86 -0.27
CA TYR A 216 -27.49 -7.00 0.79
C TYR A 216 -29.01 -6.92 0.67
#